data_AF-A0A7R9BML9-F1
#
_entry.id   AF-A0A7R9BML9-F1
#
_cell.length_a   1.000
_cell.length_b   1.000
_cell.length_c   1.000
_cell.angle_alpha   90.00
_cell.angle_beta   90.00
_cell.angle_gamma   90.00
#
_symmetry.space_group_name_H-M   'P 1'
#
loop_
_entity.id
_entity.type
_entity.pdbx_description
1 polymer ?
#
loop_
_entity_poly.entity_id
_entity_poly.type
_entity_poly.pdbx_seq_one_letter_code
_entity_poly.pdbx_strand_id
1 'polypeptide(L)'
;ADKAQRIQRLSQKELERLAYMTEGYSGADLTNLAKDASMQAIREFDTRRFSKISQDQIRPISFKDFEMAMKRIQPSVPKDSRAKYEAWNQRFGDAS
;
A
#
# COMPACT_ATOMS: atom_id res chain seq x y z
N ALA A 1 25.55 3.43 -21.53
CA ALA A 1 25.51 3.42 -20.06
C ALA A 1 24.08 3.17 -19.65
N ASP A 2 23.87 2.02 -19.03
CA ASP A 2 22.58 1.39 -18.76
C ASP A 2 21.67 2.29 -17.91
N LYS A 3 20.70 2.97 -18.55
CA LYS A 3 19.61 3.67 -17.87
C LYS A 3 18.57 2.65 -17.39
N ALA A 4 19.03 1.61 -16.70
CA ALA A 4 18.16 0.78 -15.89
C ALA A 4 17.53 1.74 -14.86
N GLN A 5 16.28 2.10 -15.11
CA GLN A 5 15.40 2.77 -14.16
C GLN A 5 15.70 2.20 -12.79
N ARG A 6 16.20 3.05 -11.87
CA ARG A 6 16.42 2.70 -10.47
C ARG A 6 15.05 2.46 -9.85
N ILE A 7 14.46 1.28 -10.12
CA ILE A 7 13.37 0.73 -9.33
C ILE A 7 14.03 0.34 -8.01
N GLN A 8 14.21 1.32 -7.13
CA GLN A 8 14.50 1.01 -5.73
C GLN A 8 13.22 0.38 -5.18
N ARG A 9 13.25 -0.95 -5.08
CA ARG A 9 12.20 -1.76 -4.52
C ARG A 9 12.32 -1.71 -3.00
N LEU A 10 11.19 -1.78 -2.31
CA LEU A 10 11.17 -2.08 -0.88
C LEU A 10 11.99 -3.36 -0.63
N SER A 11 12.79 -3.36 0.41
CA SER A 11 13.52 -4.55 0.85
C SER A 11 12.55 -5.62 1.32
N GLN A 12 13.00 -6.87 1.32
CA GLN A 12 12.20 -7.99 1.82
C GLN A 12 11.73 -7.76 3.27
N LYS A 13 12.60 -7.20 4.13
CA LYS A 13 12.27 -6.86 5.52
C LYS A 13 11.18 -5.79 5.63
N GLU A 14 11.21 -4.79 4.74
CA GLU A 14 10.16 -3.78 4.68
C GLU A 14 8.83 -4.38 4.20
N LEU A 15 8.86 -5.28 3.21
CA LEU A 15 7.65 -5.99 2.76
C LEU A 15 7.05 -6.86 3.86
N GLU A 16 7.89 -7.59 4.61
CA GLU A 16 7.46 -8.36 5.79
C GLU A 16 6.85 -7.46 6.86
N ARG A 17 7.45 -6.29 7.09
CA ARG A 17 6.92 -5.32 8.04
C ARG A 17 5.58 -4.75 7.59
N LEU A 18 5.42 -4.45 6.30
CA LEU A 18 4.14 -4.01 5.73
C LEU A 18 3.08 -5.10 5.91
N ALA A 19 3.40 -6.36 5.58
CA ALA A 19 2.48 -7.47 5.74
C ALA A 19 1.95 -7.58 7.18
N TYR A 20 2.84 -7.45 8.18
CA TYR A 20 2.45 -7.41 9.60
C TYR A 20 1.56 -6.20 9.93
N MET A 21 1.91 -5.01 9.46
CA MET A 21 1.17 -3.78 9.76
C MET A 21 -0.20 -3.70 9.07
N THR A 22 -0.39 -4.42 7.96
CA THR A 22 -1.64 -4.47 7.19
C THR A 22 -2.51 -5.66 7.54
N GLU A 23 -2.34 -6.24 8.73
CA GLU A 23 -3.23 -7.32 9.18
C GLU A 23 -4.70 -6.86 9.13
N GLY A 24 -5.51 -7.66 8.43
CA GLY A 24 -6.93 -7.39 8.26
C GLY A 24 -7.32 -6.47 7.11
N TYR A 25 -6.35 -5.98 6.33
CA TYR A 25 -6.61 -5.32 5.05
C TYR A 25 -7.08 -6.36 4.04
N SER A 26 -8.09 -6.02 3.24
CA SER A 26 -8.46 -6.78 2.05
C SER A 26 -7.50 -6.49 0.88
N GLY A 27 -7.55 -7.29 -0.19
CA GLY A 27 -6.79 -7.00 -1.41
C GLY A 27 -7.11 -5.64 -2.02
N ALA A 28 -8.36 -5.18 -1.90
CA ALA A 28 -8.77 -3.85 -2.34
C ALA A 28 -8.14 -2.75 -1.45
N ASP A 29 -8.08 -2.97 -0.14
CA ASP A 29 -7.45 -2.03 0.80
C ASP A 29 -5.94 -1.92 0.51
N LEU A 30 -5.26 -3.04 0.29
CA LEU A 30 -3.83 -3.07 -0.08
C LEU A 30 -3.57 -2.36 -1.42
N THR A 31 -4.45 -2.55 -2.40
CA THR A 31 -4.37 -1.85 -3.69
C THR A 31 -4.49 -0.33 -3.51
N ASN A 32 -5.47 0.10 -2.72
CA ASN A 32 -5.66 1.53 -2.42
C ASN A 32 -4.50 2.10 -1.60
N LEU A 33 -3.96 1.32 -0.67
CA LEU A 33 -2.79 1.69 0.12
C LEU A 33 -1.57 1.92 -0.77
N ALA A 34 -1.27 0.98 -1.69
CA ALA A 34 -0.16 1.11 -2.61
C ALA A 34 -0.33 2.30 -3.57
N LYS A 35 -1.56 2.55 -4.01
CA LYS A 35 -1.91 3.73 -4.83
C LYS A 35 -1.71 5.03 -4.06
N ASP A 36 -2.13 5.10 -2.79
CA ASP A 36 -1.91 6.31 -2.00
C ASP A 36 -0.41 6.49 -1.68
N ALA A 37 0.32 5.43 -1.37
CA ALA A 37 1.77 5.49 -1.13
C ALA A 37 2.53 6.00 -2.37
N SER A 38 2.17 5.54 -3.58
CA SER A 38 2.83 5.99 -4.81
C SER A 38 2.62 7.48 -5.10
N MET A 39 1.49 8.04 -4.67
CA MET A 39 1.20 9.46 -4.83
C MET A 39 1.93 10.35 -3.81
N GLN A 40 2.58 9.80 -2.78
CA GLN A 40 3.27 10.61 -1.76
C GLN A 40 4.43 11.41 -2.35
N ALA A 41 5.27 10.77 -3.17
CA ALA A 41 6.39 11.44 -3.82
C ALA A 41 5.91 12.59 -4.73
N ILE A 42 4.76 12.41 -5.39
CA ILE A 42 4.15 13.44 -6.25
C ILE A 42 3.62 14.63 -5.41
N ARG A 43 3.10 14.36 -4.21
CA ARG A 43 2.56 15.40 -3.30
C ARG A 43 3.62 16.30 -2.67
N GLU A 44 4.91 15.97 -2.81
CA GLU A 44 6.02 16.80 -2.31
C GLU A 44 6.28 18.04 -3.18
N PHE A 45 5.73 18.10 -4.39
CA PHE A 45 5.96 19.19 -5.32
C PHE A 45 4.84 20.26 -5.25
N ASP A 46 5.20 21.53 -5.51
CA ASP A 46 4.23 22.61 -5.68
C ASP A 46 3.36 22.33 -6.91
N THR A 47 2.05 22.33 -6.70
CA THR A 47 1.07 21.99 -7.74
C THR A 47 1.13 22.92 -8.95
N ARG A 48 1.61 24.16 -8.76
CA ARG A 48 1.80 25.14 -9.83
C ARG A 48 2.97 24.81 -10.77
N ARG A 49 3.82 23.86 -10.40
CA ARG A 49 4.99 23.43 -11.17
C ARG A 49 4.82 22.03 -11.76
N PHE A 50 3.66 21.37 -11.62
CA PHE A 50 3.46 20.00 -12.09
C PHE A 50 3.83 19.79 -13.56
N SER A 51 3.52 20.74 -14.43
CA SER A 51 3.84 20.67 -15.86
C SER A 51 5.34 20.71 -16.19
N LYS A 52 6.19 21.03 -15.20
CA LYS A 52 7.65 21.14 -15.35
C LYS A 52 8.42 20.05 -14.61
N ILE A 53 7.73 19.13 -13.92
CA ILE A 53 8.38 18.04 -13.20
C ILE A 53 8.69 16.92 -14.19
N SER A 54 9.96 16.58 -14.32
CA SER A 54 10.38 15.42 -15.08
C SER A 54 10.38 14.17 -14.19
N GLN A 55 10.19 12.99 -14.78
CA GLN A 55 10.04 11.73 -14.04
C GLN A 55 11.26 11.41 -13.17
N ASP A 56 12.46 11.80 -13.60
CA ASP A 56 13.72 11.64 -12.89
C ASP A 56 13.85 12.51 -11.63
N GLN A 57 13.01 13.55 -11.50
CA GLN A 57 12.95 14.37 -10.28
C GLN A 57 12.09 13.73 -9.19
N ILE A 58 11.19 12.81 -9.56
CA ILE A 58 10.32 12.12 -8.60
C ILE A 58 11.15 11.07 -7.87
N ARG A 59 11.28 11.22 -6.55
CA ARG A 59 11.99 10.24 -5.73
C ARG A 59 11.30 8.86 -5.77
N PRO A 60 12.05 7.76 -5.59
CA PRO A 60 11.46 6.45 -5.43
C PRO A 60 10.49 6.38 -4.24
N ILE A 61 9.54 5.44 -4.32
CA ILE A 61 8.64 5.09 -3.21
C ILE A 61 9.46 4.41 -2.12
N SER A 62 9.21 4.79 -0.88
CA SER A 62 9.89 4.29 0.31
C SER A 62 8.89 3.71 1.31
N PHE A 63 9.38 2.97 2.31
CA PHE A 63 8.53 2.45 3.38
C PHE A 63 7.73 3.55 4.11
N LYS A 64 8.32 4.74 4.29
CA LYS A 64 7.67 5.90 4.91
C LYS A 64 6.41 6.36 4.16
N ASP A 65 6.35 6.14 2.85
CA ASP A 65 5.16 6.48 2.06
C ASP A 65 3.95 5.63 2.42
N PHE A 66 4.22 4.34 2.68
CA PHE A 66 3.21 3.41 3.17
C PHE A 66 2.79 3.77 4.60
N GLU A 67 3.72 4.11 5.49
CA GLU A 67 3.38 4.57 6.84
C GLU A 67 2.46 5.80 6.82
N MET A 68 2.73 6.75 5.92
CA MET A 68 1.87 7.92 5.74
C MET A 68 0.53 7.56 5.11
N ALA A 69 0.50 6.62 4.15
CA ALA A 69 -0.73 6.18 3.49
C ALA A 69 -1.66 5.41 4.45
N MET A 70 -1.11 4.59 5.35
CA MET A 70 -1.88 3.86 6.38
C MET A 70 -2.64 4.80 7.32
N LYS A 71 -2.20 6.05 7.51
CA LYS A 71 -2.95 7.04 8.31
C LYS A 71 -4.31 7.39 7.68
N ARG A 72 -4.47 7.18 6.37
CA ARG A 72 -5.69 7.49 5.61
C ARG A 72 -6.42 6.25 5.13
N ILE A 73 -5.69 5.22 4.73
CA ILE A 73 -6.24 3.96 4.25
C ILE A 73 -6.31 2.99 5.43
N GLN A 74 -7.53 2.69 5.88
CA GLN A 74 -7.83 1.75 6.96
C GLN A 74 -8.47 0.48 6.38
N PRO A 75 -8.45 -0.67 7.11
CA PRO A 75 -9.19 -1.86 6.69
C PRO A 75 -10.66 -1.56 6.45
N SER A 76 -11.19 -1.93 5.28
CA SER A 76 -12.59 -1.66 4.95
C SER A 76 -13.55 -2.66 5.59
N VAL A 77 -13.07 -3.84 5.97
CA VAL A 77 -13.90 -4.89 6.60
C VAL A 77 -13.71 -4.86 8.12
N PRO A 78 -14.78 -4.55 8.89
CA PRO A 78 -14.74 -4.58 10.35
C PRO A 78 -14.34 -5.96 10.89
N LYS A 79 -13.67 -5.98 12.05
CA LYS A 79 -13.24 -7.23 12.71
C LYS A 79 -14.43 -8.14 13.03
N ASP A 80 -15.53 -7.58 13.53
CA ASP A 80 -16.72 -8.35 13.91
C ASP A 80 -17.39 -9.02 12.70
N SER A 81 -17.40 -8.34 11.55
CA SER A 81 -17.91 -8.92 10.31
C SER A 81 -17.05 -10.11 9.87
N ARG A 82 -15.72 -9.99 9.94
CA ARG A 82 -14.81 -11.10 9.64
C ARG A 82 -15.03 -12.30 10.53
N ALA A 83 -15.16 -12.09 11.85
CA ALA A 83 -15.42 -13.16 12.80
C ALA A 83 -16.72 -13.91 12.48
N LYS A 84 -17.77 -13.20 12.04
CA LYS A 84 -19.04 -13.81 11.60
C LYS A 84 -18.85 -14.68 10.36
N TYR A 85 -18.10 -14.20 9.36
CA TYR A 85 -17.80 -15.00 8.16
C TYR A 85 -16.94 -16.22 8.47
N GLU A 86 -15.95 -16.09 9.35
CA GLU A 86 -15.12 -17.21 9.81
C GLU A 86 -15.95 -18.26 10.55
N ALA A 87 -16.83 -17.85 11.48
CA ALA A 87 -17.72 -18.76 12.19
C ALA A 87 -18.71 -19.45 11.24
N TRP A 88 -19.24 -18.72 10.25
CA TRP A 88 -20.08 -19.30 9.21
C TRP A 88 -19.31 -20.32 8.38
N ASN A 89 -18.08 -19.98 7.97
CA ASN A 89 -17.22 -20.87 7.20
C ASN A 89 -16.81 -22.13 7.99
N GLN A 90 -16.59 -22.02 9.30
CA GLN A 90 -16.34 -23.19 10.15
C GLN A 90 -17.55 -24.13 10.24
N ARG A 91 -18.77 -23.58 10.17
CA ARG A 91 -20.01 -24.36 10.33
C ARG A 91 -20.54 -24.93 9.01
N PHE A 92 -20.31 -24.22 7.90
CA PHE A 92 -20.94 -24.52 6.61
C PHE A 92 -19.99 -24.42 5.41
N GLY A 93 -18.73 -24.03 5.62
CA GLY A 93 -17.75 -23.87 4.56
C GLY A 93 -17.28 -25.19 4.00
N ASP A 94 -17.02 -25.22 2.70
CA ASP A 94 -16.50 -26.40 2.02
C ASP A 94 -14.98 -26.45 2.20
N ALA A 95 -14.47 -27.54 2.80
CA ALA A 95 -13.05 -27.72 3.10
C ALA A 95 -12.30 -28.44 1.97
N SER A 96 -12.74 -28.23 0.73
CA SER A 96 -12.19 -28.87 -0.47
C SER A 96 -10.81 -28.31 -0.84
#